data_AF-A0A6L7GHD4-F1
#
_entry.id   AF-A0A6L7GHD4-F1
#
_cell.length_a   1.000
_cell.length_b   1.000
_cell.length_c   1.000
_cell.angle_alpha   90.00
_cell.angle_beta   90.00
_cell.angle_gamma   90.00
#
_symmetry.space_group_name_H-M   'P 1'
#
loop_
_entity.id
_entity.type
_entity.pdbx_description
1 polymer ?
#
loop_
_entity_poly.entity_id
_entity_poly.type
_entity_poly.pdbx_seq_one_letter_code
_entity_poly.pdbx_strand_id
1 'polypeptide(L)'
;MDGLPQGFSTLESFLAKVDQAPDVEMLQEARRLLVDRRKVIGLAALRLKRGLSQAELAKAIGTSQPRLSSWERGTEKPGYDSLRRIKDELQVTFDELMEALDA
;
A
#
# COMPACT_ATOMS: atom_id res chain seq x y z
N MET A 1 6.91 22.00 -12.02
CA MET A 1 5.76 21.33 -11.36
C MET A 1 4.58 22.24 -11.65
N ASP A 2 4.03 22.08 -12.84
CA ASP A 2 3.39 23.17 -13.58
C ASP A 2 1.87 22.98 -13.65
N GLY A 3 1.13 24.08 -13.55
CA GLY A 3 -0.12 24.25 -14.28
C GLY A 3 -1.41 23.69 -13.68
N LEU A 4 -1.58 23.61 -12.36
CA LEU A 4 -2.91 23.35 -11.80
C LEU A 4 -3.79 24.61 -11.89
N PRO A 5 -4.98 24.53 -12.50
CA PRO A 5 -5.93 25.65 -12.49
C PRO A 5 -6.31 26.03 -11.05
N GLN A 6 -6.66 27.30 -10.86
CA GLN A 6 -7.05 27.82 -9.55
C GLN A 6 -8.25 27.04 -9.01
N GLY A 7 -8.15 26.53 -7.77
CA GLY A 7 -9.17 25.70 -7.13
C GLY A 7 -9.02 24.18 -7.34
N PHE A 8 -8.06 23.73 -8.15
CA PHE A 8 -7.77 22.30 -8.34
C PHE A 8 -6.58 21.86 -7.50
N SER A 9 -6.59 20.59 -7.10
CA SER A 9 -5.49 19.95 -6.37
C SER A 9 -5.05 18.69 -7.10
N THR A 10 -3.83 18.22 -6.87
CA THR A 10 -3.41 16.91 -7.42
C THR A 10 -4.25 15.80 -6.79
N LEU A 11 -4.45 14.71 -7.53
CA LEU A 11 -5.05 13.48 -6.99
C LEU A 11 -4.28 13.02 -5.74
N GLU A 12 -2.95 13.13 -5.78
CA GLU A 12 -2.08 12.81 -4.64
C GLU A 12 -2.42 13.64 -3.39
N SER A 13 -2.58 14.96 -3.53
CA SER A 13 -2.95 15.83 -2.41
C SER A 13 -4.38 15.61 -1.90
N PHE A 14 -5.30 15.18 -2.78
CA PHE A 14 -6.66 14.81 -2.40
C PHE A 14 -6.67 13.51 -1.59
N LEU A 15 -6.00 12.47 -2.10
CA LEU A 15 -5.89 11.17 -1.42
C LEU A 15 -5.24 11.31 -0.04
N ALA A 16 -4.18 12.13 0.09
CA ALA A 16 -3.54 12.38 1.37
C ALA A 16 -4.45 13.05 2.42
N LYS A 17 -5.44 13.84 1.99
CA LYS A 17 -6.45 14.43 2.88
C LYS A 17 -7.53 13.41 3.26
N VAL A 18 -7.94 12.59 2.30
CA VAL A 18 -8.91 11.50 2.52
C VAL A 18 -8.36 10.49 3.51
N ASP A 19 -7.06 10.13 3.43
CA ASP A 19 -6.39 9.23 4.39
C ASP A 19 -6.27 9.83 5.82
N GLN A 20 -6.67 11.09 6.05
CA GLN A 20 -6.68 11.75 7.38
C GLN A 20 -8.09 12.15 7.84
N ALA A 21 -9.13 11.83 7.08
CA ALA A 21 -10.49 12.18 7.40
C ALA A 21 -11.05 11.29 8.54
N PRO A 22 -12.05 11.76 9.32
CA PRO A 22 -12.62 10.99 10.41
C PRO A 22 -13.30 9.67 9.98
N ASP A 23 -13.57 9.49 8.68
CA ASP A 23 -14.11 8.27 8.06
C ASP A 23 -13.03 7.32 7.50
N VAL A 24 -11.74 7.58 7.74
CA VAL A 24 -10.63 6.71 7.33
C VAL A 24 -10.79 5.27 7.82
N GLU A 25 -11.39 5.06 8.99
CA GLU A 25 -11.71 3.74 9.51
C GLU A 25 -12.62 2.93 8.56
N MET A 26 -13.59 3.58 7.90
CA MET A 26 -14.46 2.93 6.92
C MET A 26 -13.65 2.49 5.69
N LEU A 27 -12.70 3.31 5.22
CA LEU A 27 -11.83 2.95 4.10
C LEU A 27 -10.88 1.81 4.45
N GLN A 28 -10.29 1.83 5.66
CA GLN A 28 -9.46 0.74 6.15
C GLN A 28 -10.25 -0.56 6.24
N GLU A 29 -11.46 -0.51 6.77
CA GLU A 29 -12.33 -1.68 6.88
C GLU A 29 -12.78 -2.19 5.51
N ALA A 30 -13.13 -1.28 4.59
CA ALA A 30 -13.43 -1.65 3.21
C ALA A 30 -12.23 -2.33 2.53
N ARG A 31 -11.01 -1.86 2.75
CA ARG A 31 -9.77 -2.48 2.23
C ARG A 31 -9.60 -3.91 2.77
N ARG A 32 -9.85 -4.14 4.07
CA ARG A 32 -9.82 -5.49 4.66
C ARG A 32 -10.84 -6.41 4.01
N LEU A 33 -12.08 -5.95 3.87
CA LEU A 33 -13.17 -6.71 3.23
C LEU A 33 -12.91 -7.04 1.76
N LEU A 34 -12.17 -6.19 1.04
CA LEU A 34 -11.84 -6.42 -0.36
C LEU A 34 -10.95 -7.65 -0.57
N VAL A 35 -10.12 -8.01 0.41
CA VAL A 35 -9.18 -9.14 0.30
C VAL A 35 -9.94 -10.42 -0.06
N ASP A 36 -10.97 -10.74 0.72
CA ASP A 36 -11.77 -11.95 0.51
C ASP A 36 -12.71 -11.80 -0.69
N ARG A 37 -13.38 -10.65 -0.81
CA ARG A 37 -14.38 -10.41 -1.87
C ARG A 37 -13.80 -10.42 -3.28
N ARG A 38 -12.53 -10.02 -3.44
CA ARG A 38 -11.84 -9.96 -4.73
C ARG A 38 -10.79 -11.05 -4.89
N LYS A 39 -10.61 -11.92 -3.88
CA LYS A 39 -9.51 -12.90 -3.83
C LYS A 39 -8.16 -12.23 -4.10
N VAL A 40 -7.91 -11.10 -3.43
CA VAL A 40 -6.61 -10.43 -3.54
C VAL A 40 -5.54 -11.34 -2.95
N ILE A 41 -4.43 -11.51 -3.67
CA ILE A 41 -3.31 -12.35 -3.26
C ILE A 41 -2.02 -11.53 -3.15
N GLY A 42 -0.99 -12.20 -2.67
CA GLY A 42 0.36 -11.68 -2.57
C GLY A 42 0.55 -10.47 -1.66
N LEU A 43 1.60 -9.67 -1.91
CA LEU A 43 1.93 -8.50 -1.08
C LEU A 43 0.76 -7.51 -0.96
N ALA A 44 -0.03 -7.34 -2.02
CA ALA A 44 -1.22 -6.50 -1.99
C ALA A 44 -2.26 -6.97 -0.96
N ALA A 45 -2.42 -8.29 -0.80
CA ALA A 45 -3.33 -8.85 0.19
C ALA A 45 -2.87 -8.55 1.62
N LEU A 46 -1.57 -8.74 1.91
CA LEU A 46 -0.99 -8.42 3.22
C LEU A 46 -1.19 -6.94 3.57
N ARG A 47 -0.92 -6.05 2.60
CA ARG A 47 -1.14 -4.60 2.77
C ARG A 47 -2.61 -4.26 3.05
N LEU A 48 -3.54 -4.81 2.29
CA LEU A 48 -4.97 -4.54 2.45
C LEU A 48 -5.53 -5.10 3.77
N LYS A 49 -5.02 -6.23 4.26
CA LYS A 49 -5.34 -6.74 5.62
C LYS A 49 -4.93 -5.77 6.72
N ARG A 50 -3.88 -4.97 6.49
CA ARG A 50 -3.49 -3.85 7.37
C ARG A 50 -4.33 -2.59 7.19
N GLY A 51 -5.27 -2.58 6.25
CA GLY A 51 -6.09 -1.41 5.93
C GLY A 51 -5.34 -0.33 5.16
N LEU A 52 -4.13 -0.61 4.67
CA LEU A 52 -3.25 0.40 4.07
C LEU A 52 -3.48 0.53 2.56
N SER A 53 -3.41 1.76 2.06
CA SER A 53 -3.23 2.10 0.64
C SER A 53 -1.79 1.85 0.22
N GLN A 54 -1.53 1.78 -1.09
CA GLN A 54 -0.16 1.69 -1.59
C GLN A 54 0.67 2.93 -1.20
N ALA A 55 0.07 4.12 -1.20
CA ALA A 55 0.76 5.34 -0.82
C ALA A 55 1.13 5.34 0.67
N GLU A 56 0.24 4.86 1.54
CA GLU A 56 0.47 4.76 2.98
C GLU A 56 1.62 3.79 3.29
N LEU A 57 1.59 2.56 2.74
CA LEU A 57 2.67 1.60 2.95
C LEU A 57 3.99 2.12 2.37
N ALA A 58 3.98 2.68 1.15
CA ALA A 58 5.18 3.20 0.51
C ALA A 58 5.84 4.30 1.35
N LYS A 59 5.03 5.23 1.88
CA LYS A 59 5.49 6.27 2.78
C LYS A 59 6.08 5.69 4.07
N ALA A 60 5.40 4.72 4.70
CA ALA A 60 5.84 4.10 5.93
C ALA A 60 7.20 3.40 5.80
N ILE A 61 7.46 2.69 4.70
CA ILE A 61 8.72 1.97 4.46
C ILE A 61 9.79 2.82 3.76
N GLY A 62 9.50 4.08 3.45
CA GLY A 62 10.43 5.00 2.79
C GLY A 62 10.76 4.64 1.34
N THR A 63 9.74 4.31 0.55
CA THR A 63 9.83 4.08 -0.91
C THR A 63 8.78 4.90 -1.67
N SER A 64 8.74 4.80 -2.99
CA SER A 64 7.71 5.43 -3.82
C SER A 64 6.53 4.49 -4.08
N GLN A 65 5.32 5.05 -4.22
CA GLN A 65 4.13 4.28 -4.56
C GLN A 65 4.30 3.49 -5.88
N PRO A 66 4.89 4.03 -6.96
CA PRO A 66 5.11 3.26 -8.19
C PRO A 66 6.02 2.06 -7.98
N ARG A 67 7.04 2.18 -7.12
CA ARG A 67 7.97 1.08 -6.82
C ARG A 67 7.29 -0.02 -6.01
N LEU A 68 6.50 0.34 -5.00
CA LEU A 68 5.65 -0.62 -4.29
C LEU A 68 4.68 -1.33 -5.25
N SER A 69 4.07 -0.56 -6.16
CA SER A 69 3.17 -1.10 -7.18
C SER A 69 3.86 -2.11 -8.09
N SER A 70 5.13 -1.88 -8.47
CA SER A 70 5.95 -2.84 -9.22
C SER A 70 6.24 -4.11 -8.43
N TRP A 71 6.45 -4.01 -7.11
CA TRP A 71 6.62 -5.19 -6.25
C TRP A 71 5.33 -6.01 -6.13
N GLU A 72 4.18 -5.35 -5.93
CA GLU A 72 2.88 -6.02 -5.84
C GLU A 72 2.45 -6.72 -7.13
N ARG A 73 2.95 -6.26 -8.29
CA ARG A 73 2.74 -6.92 -9.59
C ARG A 73 3.81 -7.96 -9.92
N GLY A 74 4.84 -8.10 -9.10
CA GLY A 74 5.98 -9.00 -9.37
C GLY A 74 6.89 -8.57 -10.51
N THR A 75 6.76 -7.34 -11.05
CA THR A 75 7.63 -6.85 -12.14
C THR A 75 9.03 -6.48 -11.64
N GLU A 76 9.16 -6.20 -10.34
CA GLU A 76 10.43 -6.04 -9.66
C GLU A 76 10.38 -6.75 -8.31
N LYS A 77 11.54 -7.17 -7.79
CA LYS A 77 11.64 -7.73 -6.43
C LYS A 77 12.19 -6.68 -5.45
N PRO A 78 11.64 -6.57 -4.23
CA PRO A 78 12.22 -5.74 -3.19
C PRO A 78 13.57 -6.29 -2.72
N GLY A 79 14.52 -5.40 -2.42
CA GLY A 79 15.79 -5.78 -1.80
C GLY A 79 15.63 -6.08 -0.30
N TYR A 80 16.67 -6.63 0.33
CA TYR A 80 16.64 -7.06 1.74
C TYR A 80 16.17 -5.96 2.72
N ASP A 81 16.68 -4.73 2.59
CA ASP A 81 16.26 -3.63 3.46
C ASP A 81 14.78 -3.28 3.30
N SER A 82 14.26 -3.35 2.07
CA SER A 82 12.83 -3.14 1.80
C SER A 82 11.99 -4.28 2.37
N LEU A 83 12.43 -5.53 2.22
CA LEU A 83 11.78 -6.70 2.81
C LEU A 83 11.66 -6.57 4.33
N ARG A 84 12.74 -6.17 5.02
CA ARG A 84 12.72 -5.95 6.48
C ARG A 84 11.67 -4.90 6.87
N ARG A 85 11.66 -3.75 6.18
CA ARG A 85 10.70 -2.68 6.49
C ARG A 85 9.25 -3.09 6.20
N ILE A 86 9.01 -3.78 5.09
CA ILE A 86 7.68 -4.32 4.76
C ILE A 86 7.24 -5.31 5.84
N LYS A 87 8.11 -6.22 6.25
CA LYS A 87 7.86 -7.21 7.29
C LYS A 87 7.48 -6.56 8.62
N ASP A 88 8.24 -5.55 9.03
CA ASP A 88 8.02 -4.83 10.28
C ASP A 88 6.72 -3.99 10.22
N GLU A 89 6.50 -3.23 9.13
CA GLU A 89 5.32 -2.39 8.96
C GLU A 89 4.02 -3.21 8.84
N LEU A 90 4.06 -4.30 8.06
CA LEU A 90 2.95 -5.22 7.92
C LEU A 90 2.88 -6.25 9.05
N GLN A 91 3.73 -6.14 10.08
CA GLN A 91 3.92 -7.05 11.22
C GLN A 91 3.60 -8.52 10.89
N VAL A 92 4.26 -9.02 9.84
CA VAL A 92 4.23 -10.43 9.43
C VAL A 92 5.58 -11.07 9.74
N THR A 93 5.68 -12.38 9.54
CA THR A 93 6.95 -13.09 9.49
C THR A 93 7.61 -12.95 8.11
N PHE A 94 8.88 -13.31 8.02
CA PHE A 94 9.52 -13.41 6.70
C PHE A 94 8.89 -14.51 5.85
N ASP A 95 8.50 -15.63 6.45
CA ASP A 95 7.89 -16.74 5.71
C ASP A 95 6.57 -16.31 5.06
N GLU A 96 5.67 -15.68 5.81
CA GLU A 96 4.42 -15.12 5.27
C GLU A 96 4.67 -14.08 4.16
N LEU A 97 5.68 -13.22 4.33
CA LEU A 97 6.03 -12.22 3.32
C LEU A 97 6.58 -12.86 2.05
N MET A 98 7.43 -13.88 2.17
CA MET A 98 8.01 -14.57 1.03
C MET A 98 6.96 -15.38 0.27
N GLU A 99 6.09 -16.11 0.98
CA GLU A 99 4.94 -16.80 0.37
C GLU A 99 4.06 -15.83 -0.42
N ALA A 100 3.84 -14.62 0.12
CA ALA A 100 3.07 -13.58 -0.55
C ALA A 100 3.80 -12.93 -1.74
N LEU A 101 5.13 -12.99 -1.83
CA LEU A 101 5.87 -12.45 -2.97
C LEU A 101 5.99 -13.45 -4.13
N ASP A 102 5.79 -14.74 -3.85
CA ASP A 102 5.87 -15.83 -4.82
C ASP A 102 4.49 -16.31 -5.34
N ALA A 103 3.39 -15.74 -4.83
CA ALA A 103 2.01 -16.02 -5.23
C ALA A 103 1.57 -15.26 -6.50
#